data_AF-A0A355F7I5-F1
#
_entry.id   AF-A0A355F7I5-F1
#
_cell.length_a   1.000
_cell.length_b   1.000
_cell.length_c   1.000
_cell.angle_alpha   90.00
_cell.angle_beta   90.00
_cell.angle_gamma   90.00
#
_symmetry.space_group_name_H-M   'P 1'
#
loop_
_entity.id
_entity.type
_entity.pdbx_description
1 polymer ?
#
loop_
_entity_poly.entity_id
_entity_poly.type
_entity_poly.pdbx_seq_one_letter_code
_entity_poly.pdbx_strand_id
1 'polypeptide(L)' 'MPRYDVFLSHASADKPAVEHLAHKLREAELEPFLDKWHLVPGQPWQEALEEALDQSRTCAVFLGKA' A
#
# COMPACT_ATOMS: atom_id res chain seq x y z
N MET A 1 -0.35 13.59 -12.25
CA MET A 1 -1.58 13.02 -11.66
C MET A 1 -1.14 11.87 -10.75
N PRO A 2 -1.71 11.73 -9.54
CA PRO A 2 -1.33 10.67 -8.63
C PRO A 2 -1.60 9.30 -9.26
N ARG A 3 -0.66 8.37 -9.06
CA ARG A 3 -0.63 7.04 -9.67
C ARG A 3 -1.53 6.05 -8.93
N TYR A 4 -1.76 6.27 -7.65
CA TYR A 4 -2.55 5.39 -6.78
C TYR A 4 -3.69 6.18 -6.13
N ASP A 5 -4.82 5.51 -5.91
CA ASP A 5 -5.93 6.09 -5.17
C ASP A 5 -5.70 6.03 -3.66
N VAL A 6 -5.00 4.99 -3.17
CA VAL A 6 -4.73 4.81 -1.73
C VAL A 6 -3.41 4.11 -1.45
N PHE A 7 -2.62 4.67 -0.55
CA PHE A 7 -1.44 4.04 0.04
C PHE A 7 -1.84 3.20 1.27
N LEU A 8 -1.44 1.92 1.33
CA LEU A 8 -1.79 1.02 2.44
C LEU A 8 -0.62 0.85 3.44
N SER A 9 -0.63 1.66 4.52
CA SER A 9 0.39 1.65 5.57
C SER A 9 0.06 0.65 6.68
N HIS A 10 0.86 -0.41 6.83
CA HIS A 10 0.57 -1.49 7.77
C HIS A 10 1.82 -2.16 8.33
N ALA A 11 1.68 -2.82 9.49
CA ALA A 11 2.73 -3.67 10.03
C ALA A 11 2.75 -5.02 9.31
N SER A 12 3.91 -5.69 9.30
CA SER A 12 4.04 -6.99 8.61
C SER A 12 3.08 -8.07 9.14
N ALA A 13 2.67 -7.99 10.40
CA ALA A 13 1.69 -8.89 11.01
C ALA A 13 0.29 -8.77 10.39
N ASP A 14 -0.07 -7.58 9.89
CA ASP A 14 -1.39 -7.28 9.34
C ASP A 14 -1.50 -7.59 7.84
N LYS A 15 -0.40 -7.99 7.18
CA LYS A 15 -0.32 -8.27 5.74
C LYS A 15 -1.49 -9.11 5.20
N PRO A 16 -1.88 -10.23 5.82
CA PRO A 16 -2.98 -11.05 5.28
C PRO A 16 -4.32 -10.29 5.21
N ALA A 17 -4.62 -9.49 6.24
CA ALA A 17 -5.87 -8.72 6.29
C ALA A 17 -5.84 -7.53 5.32
N VAL A 18 -4.70 -6.86 5.21
CA VAL A 18 -4.51 -5.70 4.33
C VAL A 18 -4.51 -6.12 2.86
N GLU A 19 -3.91 -7.26 2.51
CA GLU A 19 -3.92 -7.80 1.16
C GLU A 19 -5.35 -8.17 0.70
N HIS A 20 -6.15 -8.76 1.59
CA HIS A 20 -7.57 -9.03 1.32
C HIS A 20 -8.35 -7.74 1.03
N LEU A 21 -8.10 -6.68 1.79
CA LEU A 21 -8.71 -5.37 1.52
C LEU A 21 -8.20 -4.77 0.22
N ALA A 22 -6.90 -4.89 -0.09
CA ALA A 22 -6.32 -4.39 -1.34
C ALA A 22 -6.98 -5.04 -2.57
N HIS A 23 -7.29 -6.33 -2.52
CA HIS A 23 -8.06 -7.00 -3.57
C HIS A 23 -9.46 -6.41 -3.71
N LYS A 24 -10.19 -6.21 -2.62
CA LYS A 24 -11.52 -5.58 -2.64
C LYS A 24 -11.49 -4.15 -3.18
N LEU A 25 -10.43 -3.39 -2.90
CA LEU A 25 -10.26 -2.04 -3.45
C LEU A 25 -10.11 -2.08 -4.98
N ARG A 26 -9.34 -3.03 -5.52
CA ARG A 26 -9.25 -3.24 -6.98
C ARG A 26 -10.56 -3.70 -7.60
N GLU A 27 -11.31 -4.57 -6.94
CA GLU A 27 -12.66 -4.97 -7.39
C GLU A 27 -13.63 -3.79 -7.45
N ALA A 28 -13.41 -2.77 -6.62
CA ALA A 28 -14.14 -1.51 -6.62
C ALA A 28 -13.52 -0.44 -7.54
N GLU A 29 -12.63 -0.84 -8.47
CA GLU A 29 -11.96 0.03 -9.45
C GLU A 29 -11.07 1.13 -8.82
N LEU A 30 -10.58 0.90 -7.60
CA LEU A 30 -9.56 1.74 -6.96
C LEU A 30 -8.18 1.09 -7.11
N GLU A 31 -7.15 1.89 -7.35
CA GLU A 31 -5.77 1.38 -7.44
C GLU A 31 -5.01 1.59 -6.12
N PRO A 32 -4.85 0.54 -5.27
CA PRO A 32 -4.08 0.63 -4.05
C PRO A 32 -2.58 0.40 -4.29
N PHE A 33 -1.75 1.16 -3.59
CA PHE A 33 -0.36 0.79 -3.38
C PHE A 33 -0.24 -0.16 -2.17
N LEU A 34 0.20 -1.39 -2.44
CA LEU A 34 0.62 -2.37 -1.43
C LEU A 34 2.11 -2.70 -1.60
N ASP A 35 2.87 -2.62 -0.52
CA ASP A 35 4.33 -2.86 -0.48
C ASP A 35 4.71 -4.20 -1.14
N LYS A 36 3.98 -5.26 -0.81
CA LYS A 36 4.17 -6.63 -1.31
C LYS A 36 4.01 -6.76 -2.83
N TRP A 37 3.22 -5.90 -3.45
CA TRP A 37 2.93 -5.95 -4.88
C TRP A 37 3.88 -5.08 -5.70
N HIS A 38 4.41 -4.00 -5.12
CA HIS A 38 5.08 -2.94 -5.87
C HIS A 38 6.57 -2.78 -5.51
N LEU A 39 7.00 -3.21 -4.32
CA LEU A 39 8.41 -3.12 -3.96
C LEU A 39 9.20 -4.27 -4.59
N VAL A 40 10.29 -3.90 -5.26
CA VAL A 40 11.21 -4.85 -5.89
C VAL A 40 12.30 -5.24 -4.90
N PRO A 41 12.50 -6.54 -4.62
CA PRO A 41 13.59 -6.99 -3.77
C PRO A 41 14.95 -6.50 -4.29
N GLY A 42 15.78 -5.97 -3.39
CA GLY A 42 17.11 -5.46 -3.73
C GLY A 42 17.16 -4.00 -4.20
N GLN A 43 16.02 -3.33 -4.35
CA GLN A 43 15.96 -1.87 -4.57
C GLN A 43 15.85 -1.10 -3.24
N PRO A 44 16.20 0.21 -3.22
CA PRO A 44 15.99 1.08 -2.08
C PRO A 44 14.49 1.20 -1.74
N TRP A 45 14.04 0.37 -0.81
CA TRP A 45 12.61 0.25 -0.50
C TRP A 45 12.03 1.49 0.19
N GLN A 46 12.86 2.27 0.91
CA GLN A 46 12.42 3.49 1.59
C GLN A 46 12.03 4.59 0.60
N GLU A 47 12.89 4.89 -0.37
CA GLU A 47 12.62 5.87 -1.44
C GLU A 47 11.36 5.49 -2.22
N ALA A 48 11.22 4.21 -2.60
CA ALA A 48 10.03 3.72 -3.29
C ALA A 48 8.74 3.86 -2.46
N LEU A 49 8.84 3.75 -1.14
CA LEU A 49 7.72 3.96 -0.21
C LEU A 49 7.31 5.44 -0.13
N GLU A 50 8.30 6.33 -0.01
CA GLU A 50 8.09 7.78 0.00
C GLU A 50 7.48 8.25 -1.32
N GLU A 51 8.02 7.81 -2.46
CA GLU A 51 7.47 8.09 -3.78
C GLU A 51 6.04 7.58 -3.94
N ALA A 52 5.75 6.36 -3.45
CA ALA A 52 4.41 5.80 -3.51
C ALA A 52 3.41 6.59 -2.66
N LEU A 53 3.84 7.07 -1.49
CA LEU A 53 3.03 7.92 -0.64
C LEU A 53 2.71 9.26 -1.33
N ASP A 54 3.71 9.91 -1.93
CA ASP A 54 3.55 11.16 -2.68
C ASP A 54 2.69 10.98 -3.95
N GLN A 55 2.76 9.80 -4.58
CA GLN A 55 1.94 9.45 -5.74
C GLN A 55 0.54 8.93 -5.39
N SER A 56 0.18 8.89 -4.11
CA SER A 56 -1.14 8.42 -3.66
C SER A 56 -2.08 9.58 -3.33
N ARG A 57 -3.35 9.46 -3.76
CA ARG A 57 -4.38 10.46 -3.44
C ARG A 57 -4.77 10.48 -1.96
N THR A 58 -4.70 9.31 -1.32
CA THR A 58 -5.06 9.10 0.08
C THR A 58 -4.12 8.10 0.74
N CYS A 59 -4.10 8.07 2.07
CA CYS A 59 -3.34 7.10 2.86
C CYS A 59 -4.26 6.45 3.89
N ALA A 60 -4.28 5.12 3.91
CA ALA A 60 -4.98 4.31 4.90
C ALA A 60 -3.95 3.67 5.83
N VAL A 61 -4.07 3.95 7.12
CA VAL A 61 -3.17 3.41 8.15
C VAL A 61 -3.89 2.32 8.94
N PHE A 62 -3.29 1.14 8.98
CA PHE A 62 -3.81 -0.03 9.69
C PHE A 62 -3.13 -0.16 11.05
N LEU A 63 -3.92 -0.13 12.11
CA LEU A 63 -3.45 -0.22 13.49
C LEU A 63 -3.81 -1.60 14.06
N GLY A 64 -2.85 -2.52 13.99
CA GLY A 64 -2.93 -3.85 14.61
C GLY A 64 -2.65 -3.82 16.12
N LYS A 65 -2.74 -4.98 16.77
CA LYS A 65 -2.33 -5.13 18.18
C LYS A 65 -0.81 -5.07 18.30
N ALA A 66 -0.33 -4.44 19.38
CA ALA A 66 1.08 -4.40 19.76
C ALA A 66 1.60 -5.79 20.18
#